data_AF-A0A6P2D0I3-F1
#
_entry.id   AF-A0A6P2D0I3-F1
#
_cell.length_a   1.000
_cell.length_b   1.000
_cell.length_c   1.000
_cell.angle_alpha   90.00
_cell.angle_beta   90.00
_cell.angle_gamma   90.00
#
_symmetry.space_group_name_H-M   'P 1'
#
loop_
_entity.id
_entity.type
_entity.pdbx_description
1 polymer ?
#
loop_
_entity_poly.entity_id
_entity_poly.type
_entity_poly.pdbx_seq_one_letter_code
_entity_poly.pdbx_strand_id
1 'polypeptide(L)'
;MPGAPVTIGAAVLLTPGAAGPPDSGVILVIPPPAVTAAGMPLAMTGCVCQVINSLTGVPYPLVVSTGGSAAVRVSGKALLRVGDLITLPGAVLSIIGPPAATFVVDQTP
;
A
#
# COMPACT_ATOMS: atom_id res chain seq x y z
N MET A 1 -9.79 9.98 -10.09
CA MET A 1 -9.17 10.94 -9.16
C MET A 1 -8.15 10.19 -8.31
N PRO A 2 -7.00 10.78 -7.95
CA PRO A 2 -6.05 10.12 -7.06
C PRO A 2 -6.70 9.83 -5.70
N GLY A 3 -6.59 8.60 -5.20
CA GLY A 3 -7.13 8.25 -3.88
C GLY A 3 -6.33 8.87 -2.73
N ALA A 4 -6.90 8.79 -1.53
CA ALA A 4 -6.23 9.23 -0.32
C ALA A 4 -5.00 8.35 -0.02
N PRO A 5 -3.92 8.91 0.57
CA PRO A 5 -2.74 8.14 0.97
C PRO A 5 -3.10 7.05 1.98
N VAL A 6 -2.37 5.94 1.98
CA VAL A 6 -2.56 4.82 2.91
C VAL A 6 -1.36 4.65 3.86
N THR A 7 -1.52 3.83 4.90
CA THR A 7 -0.55 3.59 5.98
C THR A 7 -0.50 2.10 6.37
N ILE A 8 0.22 1.78 7.44
CA ILE A 8 0.22 0.47 8.11
C ILE A 8 -1.22 0.05 8.41
N GLY A 9 -1.54 -1.22 8.16
CA GLY A 9 -2.88 -1.77 8.34
C GLY A 9 -3.81 -1.59 7.14
N ALA A 10 -3.40 -0.84 6.11
CA ALA A 10 -4.18 -0.76 4.89
C ALA A 10 -4.26 -2.14 4.22
N ALA A 11 -5.49 -2.59 3.96
CA ALA A 11 -5.80 -3.81 3.26
C ALA A 11 -5.33 -3.73 1.80
N VAL A 12 -4.77 -4.84 1.35
CA VAL A 12 -4.32 -5.05 -0.02
C VAL A 12 -4.90 -6.35 -0.54
N LEU A 13 -5.16 -6.39 -1.84
CA LEU A 13 -5.63 -7.58 -2.51
C LEU A 13 -4.76 -7.85 -3.74
N LEU A 14 -4.12 -9.01 -3.74
CA LEU A 14 -3.21 -9.45 -4.78
C LEU A 14 -3.93 -10.43 -5.68
N THR A 15 -4.27 -10.01 -6.89
CA THR A 15 -4.88 -10.87 -7.90
C THR A 15 -3.79 -11.55 -8.73
N PRO A 16 -3.70 -12.90 -8.73
CA PRO A 16 -2.80 -13.63 -9.62
C PRO A 16 -3.17 -13.40 -11.09
N GLY A 17 -2.18 -13.37 -11.98
CA GLY A 17 -2.40 -13.24 -13.42
C GLY A 17 -3.09 -14.47 -14.04
N ALA A 18 -2.94 -15.64 -13.45
CA ALA A 18 -3.64 -16.86 -13.85
C ALA A 18 -4.86 -17.10 -12.97
N ALA A 19 -5.97 -16.38 -13.24
CA ALA A 19 -7.39 -16.57 -12.82
C ALA A 19 -7.75 -17.18 -11.42
N GLY A 20 -6.80 -17.32 -10.50
CA GLY A 20 -7.00 -17.91 -9.17
C GLY A 20 -7.64 -16.91 -8.20
N PRO A 21 -8.12 -17.39 -7.04
CA PRO A 21 -8.64 -16.52 -6.00
C PRO A 21 -7.57 -15.48 -5.59
N PRO A 22 -7.96 -14.22 -5.32
CA PRO A 22 -7.03 -13.21 -4.86
C PRO A 22 -6.50 -13.51 -3.45
N ASP A 23 -5.23 -13.22 -3.24
CA ASP A 23 -4.62 -13.27 -1.92
C ASP A 23 -4.90 -11.94 -1.19
N SER A 24 -5.20 -12.00 0.10
CA SER A 24 -5.56 -10.83 0.91
C SER A 24 -4.46 -10.51 1.90
N GLY A 25 -4.17 -9.24 2.13
CA GLY A 25 -3.11 -8.85 3.06
C GLY A 25 -3.31 -7.47 3.64
N VAL A 26 -2.31 -7.06 4.42
CA VAL A 26 -2.21 -5.70 4.97
C VAL A 26 -0.78 -5.18 4.83
N ILE A 27 -0.63 -3.86 4.71
CA ILE A 27 0.68 -3.21 4.81
C ILE A 27 1.18 -3.34 6.25
N LEU A 28 2.32 -3.99 6.43
CA LEU A 28 2.88 -4.27 7.76
C LEU A 28 4.04 -3.32 8.10
N VAL A 29 4.91 -3.05 7.13
CA VAL A 29 6.15 -2.28 7.37
C VAL A 29 6.30 -1.16 6.35
N ILE A 30 6.58 0.04 6.86
CA ILE A 30 6.94 1.21 6.05
C ILE A 30 8.38 1.59 6.41
N PRO A 31 9.37 1.29 5.55
CA PRO A 31 10.77 1.55 5.88
C PRO A 31 11.10 3.05 5.79
N PRO A 32 12.04 3.54 6.61
CA PRO A 32 12.53 4.92 6.53
C PRO A 32 13.15 5.26 5.16
N PRO A 33 13.23 6.57 4.81
CA PRO A 33 12.53 7.69 5.46
C PRO A 33 11.04 7.64 5.16
N ALA A 34 10.20 7.99 6.16
CA ALA A 34 8.74 8.03 6.03
C ALA A 34 8.23 9.45 6.27
N VAL A 35 7.28 9.92 5.45
CA VAL A 35 6.47 11.11 5.76
C VAL A 35 5.29 10.66 6.60
N THR A 36 4.86 11.46 7.57
CA THR A 36 3.72 11.13 8.42
C THR A 36 2.50 11.98 8.08
N ALA A 37 1.32 11.40 8.26
CA ALA A 37 0.04 12.11 8.31
C ALA A 37 -0.67 11.74 9.62
N ALA A 38 -1.08 12.74 10.40
CA ALA A 38 -1.63 12.53 11.75
C ALA A 38 -0.74 11.62 12.63
N GLY A 39 0.59 11.75 12.51
CA GLY A 39 1.56 10.94 13.23
C GLY A 39 1.80 9.53 12.69
N MET A 40 1.06 9.09 11.66
CA MET A 40 1.21 7.77 11.06
C MET A 40 2.09 7.81 9.79
N PRO A 41 3.04 6.87 9.61
CA PRO A 41 3.89 6.83 8.42
C PRO A 41 3.09 6.50 7.16
N LEU A 42 3.29 7.26 6.09
CA LEU A 42 2.61 7.06 4.81
C LEU A 42 3.29 5.94 4.00
N ALA A 43 2.47 5.05 3.44
CA ALA A 43 2.95 3.94 2.64
C ALA A 43 3.54 4.44 1.32
N MET A 44 4.68 3.87 0.97
CA MET A 44 5.43 4.21 -0.24
C MET A 44 6.01 2.95 -0.86
N THR A 45 6.43 3.02 -2.13
CA THR A 45 7.20 1.96 -2.77
C THR A 45 8.40 1.56 -1.90
N GLY A 46 8.53 0.26 -1.65
CA GLY A 46 9.46 -0.34 -0.71
C GLY A 46 8.80 -0.82 0.59
N CYS A 47 7.52 -0.49 0.84
CA CYS A 47 6.78 -1.05 1.97
C CYS A 47 6.57 -2.56 1.82
N VAL A 48 6.40 -3.24 2.94
CA VAL A 48 6.18 -4.68 3.01
C VAL A 48 4.74 -4.94 3.42
N CYS A 49 4.04 -5.73 2.61
CA CYS A 49 2.73 -6.27 2.92
C CYS A 49 2.89 -7.68 3.49
N GLN A 50 2.11 -8.01 4.52
CA GLN A 50 1.88 -9.40 4.90
C GLN A 50 0.62 -9.86 4.17
N VAL A 51 0.80 -10.82 3.26
CA VAL A 51 -0.28 -11.36 2.44
C VAL A 51 -0.54 -12.79 2.85
N ILE A 52 -1.81 -13.20 2.86
CA ILE A 52 -2.25 -14.56 3.17
C ILE A 52 -2.63 -15.19 1.84
N ASN A 53 -1.97 -16.30 1.52
CA ASN A 53 -2.29 -17.05 0.33
C ASN A 53 -3.69 -17.66 0.45
N SER A 54 -4.56 -17.36 -0.49
CA SER A 54 -5.96 -17.78 -0.49
C SER A 54 -6.14 -19.29 -0.60
N LEU A 55 -5.19 -20.00 -1.20
CA LEU A 55 -5.26 -21.46 -1.38
C LEU A 55 -4.72 -22.22 -0.16
N THR A 56 -3.60 -21.76 0.41
CA THR A 56 -2.90 -22.48 1.51
C THR A 56 -3.16 -21.89 2.89
N GLY A 57 -3.66 -20.65 2.97
CA GLY A 57 -3.80 -19.88 4.22
C GLY A 57 -2.47 -19.42 4.82
N VAL A 58 -1.33 -19.68 4.17
CA VAL A 58 0.00 -19.37 4.71
C VAL A 58 0.31 -17.89 4.48
N PRO A 59 0.76 -17.15 5.51
CA PRO A 59 1.21 -15.77 5.35
C PRO A 59 2.60 -15.72 4.71
N TYR A 60 2.80 -14.77 3.80
CA TYR A 60 4.09 -14.50 3.18
C TYR A 60 4.29 -12.99 2.98
N PRO A 61 5.55 -12.51 3.04
CA PRO A 61 5.85 -11.11 2.83
C PRO A 61 5.84 -10.77 1.33
N LEU A 62 5.32 -9.60 0.99
CA LEU A 62 5.36 -9.03 -0.36
C LEU A 62 5.88 -7.61 -0.31
N VAL A 63 6.97 -7.34 -1.04
CA VAL A 63 7.55 -5.99 -1.14
C VAL A 63 6.94 -5.26 -2.34
N VAL A 64 6.45 -4.04 -2.11
CA VAL A 64 5.87 -3.20 -3.16
C VAL A 64 6.98 -2.42 -3.87
N SER A 65 7.57 -2.96 -4.93
CA SER A 65 8.78 -2.39 -5.54
C SER A 65 8.53 -1.21 -6.49
N THR A 66 7.35 -1.12 -7.10
CA THR A 66 7.04 -0.13 -8.15
C THR A 66 5.60 0.38 -8.02
N GLY A 67 5.19 1.28 -8.92
CA GLY A 67 3.83 1.84 -8.96
C GLY A 67 3.63 3.05 -8.06
N GLY A 68 2.36 3.33 -7.72
CA GLY A 68 1.95 4.45 -6.88
C GLY A 68 1.91 5.80 -7.59
N SER A 69 2.02 6.86 -6.80
CA SER A 69 1.91 8.25 -7.26
C SER A 69 3.04 8.69 -8.20
N ALA A 70 2.68 9.24 -9.36
CA ALA A 70 3.63 9.87 -10.27
C ALA A 70 4.14 11.24 -9.77
N ALA A 71 3.31 11.97 -9.01
CA ALA A 71 3.58 13.36 -8.61
C ALA A 71 4.19 13.48 -7.21
N VAL A 72 3.80 12.61 -6.28
CA VAL A 72 4.25 12.69 -4.87
C VAL A 72 5.21 11.56 -4.59
N ARG A 73 6.48 11.93 -4.45
CA ARG A 73 7.59 11.04 -4.12
C ARG A 73 8.38 11.58 -2.94
N VAL A 74 8.84 10.69 -2.07
CA VAL A 74 9.70 11.01 -0.93
C VAL A 74 10.95 10.18 -1.07
N SER A 75 12.12 10.82 -1.13
CA SER A 75 13.40 10.12 -1.32
C SER A 75 13.36 9.14 -2.52
N GLY A 76 12.74 9.57 -3.63
CA GLY A 76 12.57 8.77 -4.85
C GLY A 76 11.47 7.71 -4.81
N LYS A 77 10.91 7.39 -3.63
CA LYS A 77 9.84 6.39 -3.44
C LYS A 77 8.47 7.02 -3.68
N ALA A 78 7.62 6.36 -4.47
CA ALA A 78 6.28 6.86 -4.80
C ALA A 78 5.29 6.55 -3.68
N LEU A 79 4.44 7.52 -3.37
CA LEU A 79 3.40 7.39 -2.35
C LEU A 79 2.26 6.48 -2.84
N LEU A 80 1.80 5.56 -1.98
CA LEU A 80 0.68 4.67 -2.26
C LEU A 80 -0.64 5.26 -1.78
N ARG A 81 -1.69 5.04 -2.58
CA ARG A 81 -3.03 5.60 -2.40
C ARG A 81 -4.09 4.52 -2.54
N VAL A 82 -5.25 4.76 -1.95
CA VAL A 82 -6.44 3.93 -2.19
C VAL A 82 -6.75 3.90 -3.68
N GLY A 83 -6.99 2.71 -4.21
CA GLY A 83 -7.28 2.47 -5.63
C GLY A 83 -6.04 2.35 -6.50
N ASP A 84 -4.82 2.47 -5.96
CA ASP A 84 -3.62 2.19 -6.73
C ASP A 84 -3.61 0.71 -7.17
N LEU A 85 -3.33 0.50 -8.46
CA LEU A 85 -3.10 -0.81 -9.06
C LEU A 85 -1.61 -0.93 -9.38
N ILE A 86 -0.95 -1.86 -8.71
CA ILE A 86 0.49 -2.05 -8.79
C ILE A 86 0.77 -3.35 -9.52
N THR A 87 1.38 -3.24 -10.70
CA THR A 87 1.76 -4.41 -11.49
C THR A 87 3.01 -5.05 -10.90
N LEU A 88 2.89 -6.32 -10.54
CA LEU A 88 3.99 -7.18 -10.09
C LEU A 88 4.23 -8.27 -11.14
N PRO A 89 5.38 -8.95 -11.12
CA PRO A 89 5.60 -10.09 -12.02
C PRO A 89 4.50 -11.14 -11.86
N GLY A 90 3.62 -11.26 -12.85
CA GLY A 90 2.53 -12.24 -12.87
C GLY A 90 1.36 -11.95 -11.93
N ALA A 91 1.23 -10.76 -11.35
CA ALA A 91 0.11 -10.41 -10.47
C ALA A 91 -0.18 -8.90 -10.46
N VAL A 92 -1.36 -8.51 -9.98
CA VAL A 92 -1.72 -7.11 -9.72
C VAL A 92 -2.07 -6.96 -8.26
N LEU A 93 -1.38 -6.05 -7.57
CA LEU A 93 -1.68 -5.68 -6.20
C LEU A 93 -2.57 -4.43 -6.20
N SER A 94 -3.76 -4.55 -5.61
CA SER A 94 -4.68 -3.44 -5.42
C SER A 94 -4.63 -2.93 -3.99
N ILE A 95 -4.60 -1.61 -3.83
CA ILE A 95 -4.65 -0.94 -2.53
C ILE A 95 -6.11 -0.60 -2.21
N ILE A 96 -6.66 -1.21 -1.18
CA ILE A 96 -8.09 -1.07 -0.84
C ILE A 96 -8.30 0.03 0.23
N GLY A 97 -7.38 0.16 1.18
CA GLY A 97 -7.50 1.09 2.31
C GLY A 97 -7.70 0.37 3.64
N PRO A 98 -8.03 1.05 4.74
CA PRO A 98 -8.51 2.42 4.81
C PRO A 98 -7.42 3.47 4.53
N PRO A 99 -7.82 4.72 4.19
CA PRO A 99 -6.89 5.85 4.13
C PRO A 99 -6.14 6.07 5.45
N ALA A 100 -4.91 6.58 5.35
CA ALA A 100 -4.08 6.94 6.50
C ALA A 100 -4.69 8.09 7.31
N ALA A 101 -5.30 9.06 6.65
CA ALA A 101 -6.04 10.11 7.30
C ALA A 101 -7.28 10.41 6.47
N THR A 102 -8.45 10.32 7.09
CA THR A 102 -9.72 10.75 6.51
C THR A 102 -10.04 12.20 6.85
N PHE A 103 -9.17 12.86 7.61
CA PHE A 103 -9.35 14.20 8.14
C PHE A 103 -8.08 15.03 7.93
N VAL A 104 -8.27 16.34 7.84
CA VAL A 104 -7.20 17.34 7.85
C VAL A 104 -7.20 17.97 9.23
N VAL A 105 -6.06 17.95 9.92
CA VAL A 105 -5.87 18.74 11.14
C VAL A 105 -5.29 20.08 10.72
N ASP A 106 -6.04 21.15 10.95
CA ASP A 106 -5.48 22.49 10.84
C ASP A 106 -4.62 22.76 12.07
N GLN A 107 -3.34 23.06 11.84
CA GLN A 107 -2.36 23.37 12.89
C GLN A 107 -2.01 24.87 12.88
N THR A 108 -2.76 25.71 12.15
CA THR A 108 -2.59 27.16 12.27
C THR A 108 -2.97 27.61 13.68
N PRO A 109 -2.11 28.40 14.37
CA PRO A 109 -2.42 28.95 15.69
C PRO A 109 -3.71 29.76 15.73
#